data_AF-A0A7S2A1Z2-F1
#
_entry.id   AF-A0A7S2A1Z2-F1
#
_cell.length_a   1.000
_cell.length_b   1.000
_cell.length_c   1.000
_cell.angle_alpha   90.00
_cell.angle_beta   90.00
_cell.angle_gamma   90.00
#
_symmetry.space_group_name_H-M   'P 1'
#
loop_
_entity.id
_entity.type
_entity.pdbx_description
1 polymer ?
#
loop_
_entity_poly.entity_id
_entity_poly.type
_entity_poly.pdbx_seq_one_letter_code
_entity_poly.pdbx_strand_id
1 'polypeptide(L)'
;MLTGAVPLTLDAFTKLDINLVGDNIDELDDTFCDNDEWMAGADQRYGCKANLCPKNKYHPRGRQIDDSRDCKDCDPGEDAPFMGSLTCRLQGLLFEEGIILTQIYDAINGTNWVKQRKWNSDAPICTWYGVGCDDDDENSGVTSLQLGNNNLEAIAPAKEAPVTMFCILPTCAR
;
A
#
# COMPACT_ATOMS: atom_id res chain seq x y z
N MET A 1 -3.03 -14.46 7.93
CA MET A 1 -1.77 -13.95 7.38
C MET A 1 -0.64 -14.55 8.17
N LEU A 2 0.33 -15.13 7.47
CA LEU A 2 1.58 -15.59 8.05
C LEU A 2 2.46 -14.38 8.39
N THR A 3 3.29 -14.50 9.42
CA THR A 3 4.10 -13.39 9.95
C THR A 3 5.48 -13.88 10.34
N GLY A 4 6.48 -13.01 10.28
CA GLY A 4 7.84 -13.30 10.75
C GLY A 4 8.74 -13.90 9.68
N ALA A 5 9.86 -14.48 10.12
CA ALA A 5 10.84 -15.10 9.26
C ALA A 5 10.38 -16.48 8.74
N VAL A 6 10.73 -16.79 7.50
CA VAL A 6 10.50 -18.11 6.91
C VAL A 6 11.43 -19.14 7.60
N PRO A 7 10.90 -20.25 8.14
CA PRO A 7 11.74 -21.23 8.86
C PRO A 7 12.78 -21.89 7.96
N LEU A 8 14.06 -21.82 8.34
CA LEU A 8 15.21 -22.44 7.65
C LEU A 8 15.04 -23.94 7.38
N THR A 9 14.20 -24.64 8.14
CA THR A 9 13.94 -26.07 7.92
C THR A 9 13.28 -26.38 6.58
N LEU A 10 12.69 -25.38 5.91
CA LEU A 10 12.16 -25.55 4.55
C LEU A 10 13.28 -25.81 3.53
N ASP A 11 14.52 -25.46 3.84
CA ASP A 11 15.68 -25.71 2.97
C ASP A 11 15.97 -27.22 2.78
N ALA A 12 15.36 -28.07 3.60
CA ALA A 12 15.42 -29.52 3.41
C ALA A 12 14.75 -30.00 2.10
N PHE A 13 13.91 -29.18 1.46
CA PHE A 13 13.27 -29.51 0.19
C PHE A 13 14.17 -29.14 -0.98
N THR A 14 14.60 -30.13 -1.76
CA THR A 14 15.39 -29.87 -2.98
C THR A 14 14.58 -29.21 -4.10
N LYS A 15 13.24 -29.35 -4.06
CA LYS A 15 12.31 -28.77 -5.03
C LYS A 15 11.02 -28.37 -4.33
N LEU A 16 10.68 -27.09 -4.40
CA LEU A 16 9.47 -26.55 -3.80
C LEU A 16 8.96 -25.36 -4.62
N ASP A 17 7.66 -25.33 -4.85
CA ASP A 17 6.95 -24.15 -5.36
C ASP A 17 6.14 -23.57 -4.19
N ILE A 18 6.67 -22.55 -3.53
CA ILE A 18 6.05 -21.93 -2.37
C ILE A 18 5.38 -20.60 -2.75
N ASN A 19 4.21 -20.32 -2.17
CA ASN A 19 3.53 -19.04 -2.37
C ASN A 19 3.31 -18.36 -1.02
N LEU A 20 4.18 -17.39 -0.72
CA LEU A 20 4.12 -16.54 0.49
C LEU A 20 3.75 -15.08 0.15
N VAL A 21 3.38 -14.83 -1.09
CA VAL A 21 3.05 -13.49 -1.60
C VAL A 21 1.79 -12.98 -0.91
N GLY A 22 1.84 -11.75 -0.40
CA GLY A 22 0.71 -11.10 0.29
C GLY A 22 0.53 -11.50 1.74
N ASP A 23 1.45 -12.28 2.31
CA ASP A 23 1.59 -12.45 3.76
C ASP A 23 2.53 -11.39 4.37
N ASN A 24 2.64 -11.36 5.69
CA ASN A 24 3.45 -10.39 6.42
C ASN A 24 4.86 -10.96 6.71
N ILE A 25 5.55 -11.43 5.66
CA ILE A 25 6.87 -12.06 5.79
C ILE A 25 7.94 -10.98 6.01
N ASP A 26 8.71 -11.17 7.09
CA ASP A 26 9.75 -10.23 7.49
C ASP A 26 11.12 -10.54 6.89
N GLU A 27 11.39 -11.81 6.67
CA GLU A 27 12.71 -12.29 6.30
C GLU A 27 12.59 -13.62 5.54
N LEU A 28 13.33 -13.69 4.45
CA LEU A 28 13.62 -14.90 3.70
C LEU A 28 15.14 -15.00 3.69
N ASP A 29 15.67 -16.06 4.27
CA ASP A 29 17.11 -16.28 4.31
C ASP A 29 17.66 -16.52 2.90
N ASP A 30 18.84 -15.97 2.60
CA ASP A 30 19.47 -16.10 1.29
C ASP A 30 19.82 -17.56 0.95
N THR A 31 19.91 -18.46 1.94
CA THR A 31 20.09 -19.91 1.68
C THR A 31 18.96 -20.47 0.85
N PHE A 32 17.73 -19.96 0.95
CA PHE A 32 16.65 -20.47 0.10
C PHE A 32 16.90 -20.22 -1.39
N CYS A 33 17.68 -19.19 -1.70
CA CYS A 33 17.86 -18.66 -3.04
C CYS A 33 18.97 -19.34 -3.84
N ASP A 34 19.68 -20.29 -3.22
CA ASP A 34 20.63 -21.17 -3.90
C ASP A 34 19.97 -22.48 -4.43
N ASN A 35 18.68 -22.67 -4.14
CA ASN A 35 17.92 -23.83 -4.56
C ASN A 35 17.49 -23.71 -6.03
N ASP A 36 18.36 -24.13 -6.95
CA ASP A 36 18.17 -24.02 -8.41
C ASP A 36 16.85 -24.61 -8.94
N GLU A 37 16.22 -25.58 -8.25
CA GLU A 37 14.95 -26.19 -8.68
C GLU A 37 13.70 -25.58 -8.04
N TRP A 38 13.86 -24.62 -7.13
CA TRP A 38 12.73 -23.92 -6.52
C TRP A 38 12.02 -23.00 -7.50
N MET A 39 10.74 -22.79 -7.26
CA MET A 39 9.89 -21.90 -8.06
C MET A 39 9.94 -22.22 -9.56
N ALA A 40 9.84 -23.51 -9.88
CA ALA A 40 10.00 -24.08 -11.22
C ALA A 40 11.34 -23.69 -11.91
N GLY A 41 12.41 -23.56 -11.13
CA GLY A 41 13.74 -23.15 -11.58
C GLY A 41 13.94 -21.64 -11.71
N ALA A 42 13.00 -20.84 -11.21
CA ALA A 42 13.12 -19.39 -11.24
C ALA A 42 14.20 -18.86 -10.28
N ASP A 43 14.48 -19.57 -9.19
CA ASP A 43 15.52 -19.19 -8.21
C ASP A 43 16.91 -19.13 -8.85
N GLN A 44 17.25 -20.12 -9.68
CA GLN A 44 18.50 -20.13 -10.46
C GLN A 44 18.67 -18.85 -11.31
N ARG A 45 17.55 -18.25 -11.76
CA ARG A 45 17.56 -17.13 -12.70
C ARG A 45 17.44 -15.77 -12.03
N TYR A 46 16.64 -15.66 -10.97
CA TYR A 46 16.30 -14.37 -10.33
C TYR A 46 16.75 -14.29 -8.87
N GLY A 47 17.37 -15.34 -8.33
CA GLY A 47 17.72 -15.47 -6.91
C GLY A 47 16.48 -15.34 -6.02
N CYS A 48 16.65 -14.74 -4.85
CA CYS A 48 15.56 -14.59 -3.87
C CYS A 48 14.31 -13.88 -4.41
N LYS A 49 14.48 -13.04 -5.45
CA LYS A 49 13.38 -12.30 -6.07
C LYS A 49 12.39 -13.23 -6.77
N ALA A 50 12.77 -14.46 -7.11
CA ALA A 50 11.86 -15.50 -7.62
C ALA A 50 10.88 -16.00 -6.55
N ASN A 51 11.27 -15.97 -5.27
CA ASN A 51 10.43 -16.32 -4.13
C ASN A 51 9.56 -15.13 -3.70
N LEU A 52 10.19 -14.04 -3.30
CA LEU A 52 9.55 -12.83 -2.79
C LEU A 52 10.38 -11.59 -3.14
N CYS A 53 9.73 -10.51 -3.57
CA CYS A 53 10.38 -9.21 -3.69
C CYS A 53 10.87 -8.74 -2.31
N PRO A 54 12.05 -8.11 -2.22
CA PRO A 54 12.56 -7.57 -0.97
C PRO A 54 11.64 -6.51 -0.33
N LYS A 55 11.86 -6.23 0.96
CA LYS A 55 11.20 -5.11 1.65
C LYS A 55 11.41 -3.79 0.90
N ASN A 56 10.41 -2.92 0.95
CA ASN A 56 10.30 -1.64 0.22
C ASN A 56 10.41 -1.76 -1.30
N LYS A 57 10.24 -2.97 -1.84
CA LYS A 57 10.03 -3.22 -3.25
C LYS A 57 8.73 -3.99 -3.44
N TYR A 58 8.16 -3.85 -4.62
CA TYR A 58 6.95 -4.57 -4.99
C TYR A 58 7.05 -5.13 -6.40
N HIS A 59 6.20 -6.11 -6.65
CA HIS A 59 5.89 -6.56 -8.00
C HIS A 59 4.40 -6.93 -8.02
N PRO A 60 3.66 -6.75 -9.12
CA PRO A 60 2.24 -7.13 -9.17
C PRO A 60 1.95 -8.63 -8.94
N ARG A 61 2.99 -9.47 -8.93
CA ARG A 61 2.93 -10.89 -8.55
C ARG A 61 3.68 -11.19 -7.24
N GLY A 62 4.14 -10.17 -6.53
CA GLY A 62 4.92 -10.24 -5.29
C GLY A 62 6.35 -10.73 -5.46
N ARG A 63 6.71 -11.24 -6.64
CA ARG A 63 8.01 -11.80 -6.98
C ARG A 63 8.27 -11.65 -8.47
N GLN A 64 9.53 -11.73 -8.87
CA GLN A 64 9.95 -11.73 -10.27
C GLN A 64 9.63 -13.08 -10.92
N ILE A 65 8.93 -13.06 -12.06
CA ILE A 65 8.53 -14.27 -12.79
C ILE A 65 9.10 -14.32 -14.22
N ASP A 66 9.59 -13.20 -14.72
CA ASP A 66 10.18 -13.04 -16.05
C ASP A 66 11.24 -11.93 -16.03
N ASP A 67 12.03 -11.79 -17.11
CA ASP A 67 13.05 -10.74 -17.22
C ASP A 67 12.45 -9.37 -17.56
N SER A 68 11.16 -9.31 -17.92
CA SER A 68 10.53 -8.07 -18.39
C SER A 68 10.20 -7.11 -17.25
N ARG A 69 10.06 -7.64 -16.03
CA ARG A 69 9.70 -6.84 -14.85
C ARG A 69 10.43 -7.33 -13.59
N ASP A 70 11.31 -6.49 -13.10
CA ASP A 70 11.98 -6.68 -11.80
C ASP A 70 11.11 -6.10 -10.65
N CYS A 71 11.48 -6.41 -9.40
CA CYS A 71 10.91 -5.81 -8.21
C CYS A 71 11.21 -4.30 -8.19
N LYS A 72 10.17 -3.47 -8.30
CA LYS A 72 10.27 -2.01 -8.32
C LYS A 72 10.36 -1.48 -6.90
N ASP A 73 11.23 -0.49 -6.66
CA ASP A 73 11.25 0.28 -5.42
C ASP A 73 9.94 1.05 -5.21
N CYS A 74 9.56 1.21 -3.95
CA CYS A 74 8.52 2.14 -3.55
C CYS A 74 8.95 3.57 -3.79
N ASP A 75 8.00 4.41 -4.21
CA ASP A 75 8.23 5.83 -4.38
C ASP A 75 8.27 6.51 -2.98
N PRO A 76 8.91 7.67 -2.83
CA PRO A 76 8.97 8.36 -1.54
C PRO A 76 7.58 8.58 -0.94
N GLY A 77 7.39 8.18 0.33
CA GLY A 77 6.08 8.24 1.01
C GLY A 77 5.29 6.95 1.02
N GLU A 78 5.72 5.98 0.22
CA GLU A 78 5.15 4.65 0.20
C GLU A 78 6.09 3.65 0.88
N ASP A 79 5.52 2.61 1.47
CA ASP A 79 6.26 1.48 2.00
C ASP A 79 5.72 0.16 1.46
N ALA A 80 6.59 -0.85 1.46
CA ALA A 80 6.22 -2.25 1.27
C ALA A 80 6.92 -3.02 2.40
N PRO A 81 6.37 -3.00 3.62
CA PRO A 81 7.10 -3.41 4.82
C PRO A 81 7.41 -4.90 4.85
N PHE A 82 6.72 -5.70 4.04
CA PHE A 82 6.85 -7.15 3.99
C PHE A 82 7.44 -7.58 2.66
N MET A 83 8.25 -8.63 2.70
CA MET A 83 8.71 -9.29 1.49
C MET A 83 7.51 -9.87 0.74
N GLY A 84 7.55 -9.85 -0.59
CA GLY A 84 6.45 -10.38 -1.39
C GLY A 84 5.31 -9.41 -1.64
N SER A 85 5.48 -8.13 -1.32
CA SER A 85 4.43 -7.12 -1.47
C SER A 85 3.97 -6.97 -2.92
N LEU A 86 2.65 -6.93 -3.13
CA LEU A 86 2.02 -6.81 -4.45
C LEU A 86 2.04 -5.38 -4.99
N THR A 87 2.02 -4.42 -4.08
CA THR A 87 2.03 -2.97 -4.32
C THR A 87 2.80 -2.32 -3.18
N CYS A 88 3.29 -1.11 -3.40
CA CYS A 88 3.58 -0.22 -2.28
C CYS A 88 2.26 0.33 -1.75
N ARG A 89 2.23 0.63 -0.45
CA ARG A 89 1.11 1.30 0.20
C ARG A 89 1.61 2.64 0.70
N LEU A 90 0.77 3.66 0.66
CA LEU A 90 0.99 4.85 1.47
C LEU A 90 1.13 4.38 2.92
N GLN A 91 2.10 4.95 3.65
CA GLN A 91 2.30 4.62 5.06
C GLN A 91 0.96 4.70 5.82
N GLY A 92 0.73 3.82 6.79
CA GLY A 92 -0.60 3.62 7.40
C GLY A 92 -1.32 4.90 7.85
N LEU A 93 -0.57 5.90 8.31
CA LEU A 93 -1.10 7.22 8.66
C LEU A 93 -1.61 8.01 7.44
N LEU A 94 -0.82 8.09 6.37
CA LEU A 94 -1.17 8.81 5.14
C LEU A 94 -2.36 8.17 4.41
N PHE A 95 -2.49 6.84 4.49
CA PHE A 95 -3.63 6.13 3.93
C PHE A 95 -4.93 6.49 4.65
N GLU A 96 -4.93 6.48 5.99
CA GLU A 96 -6.11 6.86 6.78
C GLU A 96 -6.48 8.33 6.56
N GLU A 97 -5.49 9.22 6.57
CA GLU A 97 -5.69 10.65 6.30
C GLU A 97 -6.27 10.90 4.89
N GLY A 98 -5.77 10.19 3.87
CA GLY A 98 -6.29 10.27 2.51
C GLY A 98 -7.75 9.84 2.40
N ILE A 99 -8.14 8.76 3.09
CA ILE A 99 -9.54 8.32 3.17
C ILE A 99 -10.40 9.39 3.84
N ILE A 100 -9.97 9.92 4.99
CA ILE A 100 -10.71 10.92 5.74
C ILE A 100 -10.92 12.18 4.91
N LEU A 101 -9.87 12.68 4.24
CA LEU A 101 -9.99 13.86 3.39
C LEU A 101 -10.89 13.60 2.18
N THR A 102 -10.83 12.43 1.55
CA THR A 102 -11.73 12.08 0.44
C THR A 102 -13.19 12.04 0.89
N GLN A 103 -13.46 11.50 2.09
CA GLN A 103 -14.81 11.52 2.66
C GLN A 103 -15.31 12.95 2.93
N ILE A 104 -14.44 13.84 3.40
CA ILE A 104 -14.78 15.27 3.53
C ILE A 104 -15.12 15.83 2.15
N TYR A 105 -14.25 15.63 1.17
CA TYR A 105 -14.47 16.10 -0.21
C TYR A 105 -15.83 15.65 -0.73
N ASP A 106 -16.20 14.39 -0.60
CA ASP A 106 -17.49 13.88 -1.05
C ASP A 106 -18.67 14.45 -0.23
N ALA A 107 -18.56 14.49 1.09
CA ALA A 107 -19.66 14.89 1.98
C ALA A 107 -20.07 16.37 1.84
N ILE A 108 -19.10 17.25 1.56
CA ILE A 108 -19.33 18.70 1.45
C ILE A 108 -19.17 19.21 0.03
N ASN A 109 -19.57 18.39 -0.94
CA ASN A 109 -19.75 18.76 -2.34
C ASN A 109 -18.45 19.29 -2.99
N GLY A 110 -17.36 18.57 -2.77
CA GLY A 110 -15.99 18.87 -3.19
C GLY A 110 -15.83 19.31 -4.63
N THR A 111 -16.62 18.69 -5.52
CA THR A 111 -16.65 18.99 -6.95
C THR A 111 -17.03 20.45 -7.25
N ASN A 112 -17.79 21.09 -6.36
CA ASN A 112 -18.26 22.48 -6.47
C ASN A 112 -17.45 23.48 -5.63
N TRP A 113 -16.34 23.04 -5.02
CA TRP A 113 -15.44 23.93 -4.32
C TRP A 113 -14.73 24.89 -5.29
N VAL A 114 -14.52 26.12 -4.84
CA VAL A 114 -13.80 27.15 -5.62
C VAL A 114 -12.32 26.77 -5.80
N LYS A 115 -11.74 26.14 -4.78
CA LYS A 115 -10.33 25.74 -4.66
C LYS A 115 -10.29 24.26 -4.30
N GLN A 116 -10.05 23.42 -5.31
CA GLN A 116 -10.01 21.96 -5.20
C GLN A 116 -8.78 21.35 -5.88
N ARG A 117 -7.70 22.14 -6.05
CA ARG A 117 -6.50 21.65 -6.74
C ARG A 117 -5.99 20.38 -6.05
N LYS A 118 -5.86 19.30 -6.85
CA LYS A 118 -5.39 17.96 -6.48
C LYS A 118 -6.27 17.15 -5.51
N TRP A 119 -7.39 17.69 -5.06
CA TRP A 119 -8.36 16.90 -4.31
C TRP A 119 -8.90 15.75 -5.17
N ASN A 120 -9.14 14.59 -4.54
CA ASN A 120 -9.63 13.37 -5.20
C ASN A 120 -8.75 12.93 -6.40
N SER A 121 -7.44 12.94 -6.22
CA SER A 121 -6.45 12.49 -7.20
C SER A 121 -5.35 11.66 -6.54
N ASP A 122 -4.49 11.03 -7.35
CA ASP A 122 -3.34 10.24 -6.88
C ASP A 122 -2.14 11.11 -6.44
N ALA A 123 -2.31 12.44 -6.37
CA ALA A 123 -1.23 13.32 -5.92
C ALA A 123 -0.98 13.18 -4.40
N PRO A 124 0.27 13.34 -3.92
CA PRO A 124 0.57 13.30 -2.50
C PRO A 124 -0.29 14.28 -1.70
N ILE A 125 -0.83 13.81 -0.56
CA ILE A 125 -1.90 14.50 0.19
C ILE A 125 -1.50 15.90 0.65
N CYS A 126 -0.23 16.07 1.04
CA CYS A 126 0.33 17.36 1.47
C CYS A 126 0.43 18.39 0.33
N THR A 127 0.22 17.96 -0.91
CA THR A 127 0.22 18.87 -2.07
C THR A 127 -1.17 19.37 -2.46
N TRP A 128 -2.22 18.86 -1.81
CA TRP A 128 -3.61 19.25 -2.03
C TRP A 128 -3.87 20.67 -1.53
N TYR A 129 -4.78 21.40 -2.19
CA TYR A 129 -5.07 22.76 -1.77
C TYR A 129 -5.60 22.80 -0.33
N GLY A 130 -4.94 23.59 0.52
CA GLY A 130 -5.38 23.82 1.90
C GLY A 130 -5.00 22.71 2.88
N VAL A 131 -4.35 21.64 2.45
CA VAL A 131 -3.77 20.63 3.35
C VAL A 131 -2.37 21.08 3.74
N GLY A 132 -2.10 21.15 5.04
CA GLY A 132 -0.76 21.38 5.59
C GLY A 132 -0.30 20.16 6.38
N CYS A 133 0.99 19.86 6.30
CA CYS A 133 1.61 18.69 6.91
C CYS A 133 2.70 19.08 7.91
N ASP A 134 3.12 18.13 8.76
CA ASP A 134 4.04 18.37 9.89
C ASP A 134 5.44 18.87 9.46
N ASP A 135 5.91 18.46 8.28
CA ASP A 135 7.18 18.84 7.67
C ASP A 135 6.99 19.24 6.19
N ASP A 136 8.08 19.67 5.52
CA ASP A 136 8.10 19.95 4.08
C ASP A 136 8.08 18.68 3.20
N ASP A 137 8.03 17.48 3.79
CA ASP A 137 7.86 16.23 3.05
C ASP A 137 6.40 16.07 2.62
N GLU A 138 6.18 15.69 1.37
CA GLU A 138 4.85 15.48 0.80
C GLU A 138 4.08 14.31 1.45
N ASN A 139 4.72 13.63 2.41
CA ASN A 139 4.29 12.41 3.09
C ASN A 139 4.43 12.46 4.63
N SER A 140 4.55 13.63 5.25
CA SER A 140 4.80 13.73 6.71
C SER A 140 3.53 13.66 7.59
N GLY A 141 2.36 13.46 7.00
CA GLY A 141 1.08 13.43 7.72
C GLY A 141 0.43 14.80 7.87
N VAL A 142 -0.90 14.84 7.83
CA VAL A 142 -1.71 16.06 7.82
C VAL A 142 -1.83 16.68 9.20
N THR A 143 -1.39 17.94 9.35
CA THR A 143 -1.47 18.72 10.60
C THR A 143 -2.43 19.89 10.54
N SER A 144 -2.82 20.33 9.34
CA SER A 144 -3.81 21.40 9.18
C SER A 144 -4.65 21.27 7.92
N LEU A 145 -5.89 21.74 7.99
CA LEU A 145 -6.84 21.75 6.89
C LEU A 145 -7.52 23.13 6.79
N GLN A 146 -7.26 23.86 5.70
CA GLN A 146 -7.70 25.22 5.44
C GLN A 146 -8.67 25.27 4.26
N LEU A 147 -9.97 25.11 4.56
CA LEU A 147 -11.06 25.15 3.57
C LEU A 147 -11.87 26.45 3.62
N GLY A 148 -11.33 27.50 4.24
CA GLY A 148 -12.00 28.79 4.37
C GLY A 148 -12.29 29.45 3.02
N ASN A 149 -13.45 30.09 2.91
CA ASN A 149 -13.91 30.77 1.69
C ASN A 149 -13.91 29.86 0.44
N ASN A 150 -14.29 28.59 0.61
CA ASN A 150 -14.22 27.59 -0.45
C ASN A 150 -15.58 27.10 -0.97
N ASN A 151 -16.67 27.83 -0.69
CA ASN A 151 -18.03 27.46 -1.08
C ASN A 151 -18.42 26.04 -0.61
N LEU A 152 -18.15 25.74 0.66
CA LEU A 152 -18.45 24.43 1.24
C LEU A 152 -19.96 24.29 1.38
N GLU A 153 -20.53 23.30 0.71
CA GLU A 153 -21.95 23.00 0.74
C GLU A 153 -22.13 21.54 1.13
N ALA A 154 -22.73 21.29 2.29
CA ALA A 154 -23.04 19.92 2.69
C ALA A 154 -24.04 19.33 1.70
N ILE A 155 -23.73 18.15 1.16
CA ILE A 155 -24.73 17.37 0.46
C ILE A 155 -25.70 16.90 1.56
N ALA A 156 -26.91 17.46 1.59
CA ALA A 156 -27.96 16.92 2.43
C ALA A 156 -28.07 15.43 2.09
N PRO A 157 -28.05 14.50 3.08
CA PRO A 157 -28.06 13.08 2.77
C PRO A 157 -29.24 12.82 1.85
N ALA A 158 -28.94 12.35 0.63
CA ALA A 158 -29.97 11.78 -0.21
C ALA A 158 -30.67 10.77 0.67
N LYS A 159 -31.97 10.96 0.86
CA LYS A 159 -32.83 10.13 1.71
C LYS A 159 -32.52 8.65 1.36
N GLU A 160 -31.74 8.03 2.26
CA GLU A 160 -31.20 6.67 2.20
C GLU A 160 -30.49 6.26 0.90
N ALA A 161 -29.20 6.60 0.79
CA ALA A 161 -28.27 5.68 0.14
C ALA A 161 -27.95 4.55 1.15
N PRO A 162 -28.13 3.26 0.80
CA PRO A 162 -27.77 2.18 1.69
C PRO A 162 -26.27 2.25 1.94
N VAL A 163 -25.87 2.24 3.22
CA VAL A 163 -24.48 2.20 3.64
C VAL A 163 -23.91 0.83 3.30
N THR A 164 -23.63 0.58 2.02
CA THR A 164 -22.72 -0.48 1.59
C THR A 164 -21.35 0.16 1.38
N MET A 165 -20.76 0.66 2.46
CA MET A 165 -19.33 0.91 2.52
C MET A 165 -18.77 -0.02 3.57
N PHE A 166 -18.02 -1.00 3.07
CA PHE A 166 -17.34 -2.07 3.77
C PHE A 166 -16.72 -1.60 5.10
N CYS A 167 -17.19 -2.18 6.21
CA CYS A 167 -16.46 -2.17 7.47
C CYS A 167 -15.22 -3.06 7.29
N ILE A 168 -14.01 -2.48 7.27
CA ILE A 168 -12.74 -3.24 7.19
C ILE A 168 -11.84 -3.00 8.41
N LEU A 169 -12.41 -2.69 9.58
CA LEU A 169 -11.65 -2.68 10.84
C LEU A 169 -12.29 -3.61 11.89
N PRO A 170 -11.49 -4.33 12.69
CA PRO A 170 -11.98 -5.42 13.54
C PRO A 170 -12.63 -4.98 14.86
N THR A 171 -12.95 -3.70 15.05
CA THR A 171 -13.47 -3.18 16.34
C THR A 171 -14.97 -2.88 16.34
N CYS A 172 -15.71 -3.19 15.28
CA CYS A 172 -17.17 -3.27 15.38
C CYS A 172 -17.60 -4.66 15.89
N ALA A 173 -17.46 -4.88 17.20
CA ALA A 173 -18.17 -5.94 17.91
C ALA A 173 -18.95 -5.34 19.08
N ARG A 174 -20.15 -5.88 19.22
CA ARG A 174 -21.27 -5.50 20.07
C ARG A 174 -21.01 -5.71 21.56
#